data_AF-A0A226WWL1-F1
#
_entry.id   AF-A0A226WWL1-F1
#
_cell.length_a   1.000
_cell.length_b   1.000
_cell.length_c   1.000
_cell.angle_alpha   90.00
_cell.angle_beta   90.00
_cell.angle_gamma   90.00
#
_symmetry.space_group_name_H-M   'P 1'
#
loop_
_entity.id
_entity.type
_entity.pdbx_description
1 polymer ?
#
loop_
_entity_poly.entity_id
_entity_poly.type
_entity_poly.pdbx_seq_one_letter_code
_entity_poly.pdbx_strand_id
1 'polypeptide(L)'
;MIATMQSTSRNDDMVESLGDVSDHHHATAQPGVGLVLFGHGFVLRDRQTEQPLMHVQYRVRSSSGVISSGVTDARGRTARIETLRAQNVTIEIQH
;
A
#
# COMPACT_ATOMS: atom_id res chain seq x y z
N MET A 1 -10.12 22.13 5.28
CA MET A 1 -9.11 22.08 6.35
C MET A 1 -7.87 21.42 5.77
N ILE A 2 -6.69 22.01 6.01
CA ILE A 2 -5.39 21.53 5.51
C ILE A 2 -4.72 20.68 6.60
N ALA A 3 -4.16 19.52 6.24
CA ALA A 3 -3.46 18.64 7.18
C ALA A 3 -1.95 18.93 7.16
N THR A 4 -1.35 19.20 8.33
CA THR A 4 0.08 19.50 8.47
C THR A 4 0.86 18.23 8.77
N MET A 5 1.88 17.92 7.95
CA MET A 5 2.81 16.80 8.14
C MET A 5 3.95 17.20 9.09
N GLN A 6 4.26 16.36 10.09
CA GLN A 6 5.44 16.53 10.94
C GLN A 6 6.55 15.58 10.46
N SER A 7 7.61 16.15 9.91
CA SER A 7 8.83 15.44 9.48
C SER A 7 9.86 15.51 10.60
N THR A 8 10.13 14.42 11.31
CA THR A 8 11.28 14.36 12.23
C THR A 8 12.46 13.72 11.49
N SER A 9 13.29 14.58 10.87
CA SER A 9 14.60 14.19 10.35
C SER A 9 15.59 14.18 11.51
N ARG A 10 16.18 13.01 11.82
CA ARG A 10 17.27 12.89 12.80
C ARG A 10 18.47 12.26 12.09
N ASN A 11 19.45 13.10 11.75
CA ASN A 11 20.75 12.67 11.23
C ASN A 11 21.68 12.51 12.43
N ASP A 12 21.91 11.28 12.88
CA ASP A 12 22.96 10.96 13.86
C ASP A 12 24.16 10.39 13.08
N ASP A 13 25.15 11.26 12.91
CA ASP A 13 26.53 10.98 12.52
C ASP A 13 27.27 10.42 13.74
N MET A 14 27.81 9.19 13.70
CA MET A 14 29.02 8.78 14.42
C MET A 14 29.69 7.57 13.75
N VAL A 15 31.00 7.71 13.56
CA VAL A 15 31.99 6.83 12.92
C VAL A 15 32.51 5.75 13.86
N GLU A 16 32.50 4.47 13.44
CA GLU A 16 33.36 3.40 13.98
C GLU A 16 33.70 2.44 12.82
N SER A 17 34.90 2.56 12.22
CA SER A 17 36.16 1.88 12.58
C SER A 17 36.24 0.42 12.11
N LEU A 18 37.30 0.14 11.33
CA LEU A 18 37.55 -1.04 10.51
C LEU A 18 37.44 -2.37 11.27
N GLY A 19 36.67 -3.30 10.69
CA GLY A 19 36.67 -4.73 11.00
C GLY A 19 36.66 -5.54 9.71
N ASP A 20 37.62 -6.46 9.62
CA ASP A 20 38.13 -7.17 8.45
C ASP A 20 37.19 -8.25 7.87
N VAL A 21 37.20 -8.33 6.53
CA VAL A 21 36.82 -9.38 5.56
C VAL A 21 35.75 -10.44 5.90
N SER A 22 34.79 -10.55 4.98
CA SER A 22 34.32 -11.84 4.47
C SER A 22 33.77 -11.65 3.06
N ASP A 23 34.55 -12.06 2.07
CA ASP A 23 34.16 -12.26 0.68
C ASP A 23 32.91 -13.15 0.57
N HIS A 24 31.74 -12.52 0.50
CA HIS A 24 30.53 -13.15 -0.03
C HIS A 24 30.26 -12.57 -1.40
N HIS A 25 30.95 -13.12 -2.41
CA HIS A 25 30.48 -13.04 -3.79
C HIS A 25 29.14 -13.77 -3.90
N HIS A 26 28.01 -13.07 -3.82
CA HIS A 26 26.82 -13.53 -4.53
C HIS A 26 25.83 -12.41 -4.86
N ALA A 27 25.59 -12.31 -6.17
CA ALA A 27 24.44 -11.73 -6.83
C ALA A 27 24.39 -10.20 -6.92
N THR A 28 24.97 -9.73 -8.01
CA THR A 28 24.52 -8.58 -8.80
C THR A 28 23.01 -8.69 -9.09
N ALA A 29 22.16 -8.28 -8.14
CA ALA A 29 20.76 -8.02 -8.42
C ALA A 29 20.67 -6.61 -9.00
N GLN A 30 20.53 -6.59 -10.32
CA GLN A 30 20.21 -5.47 -11.21
C GLN A 30 19.49 -4.32 -10.49
N PRO A 31 19.78 -3.03 -10.79
CA PRO A 31 18.82 -1.96 -10.54
C PRO A 31 17.68 -2.14 -11.55
N GLY A 32 16.86 -3.17 -11.33
CA GLY A 32 15.55 -3.26 -11.92
C GLY A 32 14.83 -2.04 -11.44
N VAL A 33 14.49 -1.15 -12.37
CA VAL A 33 13.60 0.00 -12.15
C VAL A 33 12.58 -0.38 -11.10
N GLY A 34 12.79 0.10 -9.88
CA GLY A 34 11.89 -0.17 -8.77
C GLY A 34 10.58 0.48 -9.15
N LEU A 35 9.68 -0.30 -9.74
CA LEU A 35 8.33 0.15 -9.99
C LEU A 35 7.76 0.38 -8.61
N VAL A 36 7.72 1.66 -8.21
CA VAL A 36 7.11 2.09 -6.97
C VAL A 36 5.62 1.81 -7.13
N LEU A 37 5.22 0.61 -6.70
CA LEU A 37 3.82 0.20 -6.65
C LEU A 37 3.19 0.82 -5.41
N PHE A 38 2.16 1.62 -5.64
CA PHE A 38 1.35 2.19 -4.57
C PHE A 38 0.34 1.13 -4.15
N GLY A 39 0.64 0.43 -3.06
CA GLY A 39 -0.14 -0.68 -2.55
C GLY A 39 -0.90 -0.34 -1.26
N HIS A 40 -2.22 -0.18 -1.33
CA HIS A 40 -3.07 0.12 -0.15
C HIS A 40 -4.24 -0.86 -0.02
N GLY A 41 -4.59 -1.22 1.22
CA GLY A 41 -5.81 -1.96 1.57
C GLY A 41 -6.80 -1.04 2.28
N PHE A 42 -8.09 -1.28 2.08
CA PHE A 42 -9.18 -0.48 2.65
C PHE A 42 -10.07 -1.33 3.54
N VAL A 43 -10.75 -0.68 4.50
CA VAL A 43 -11.80 -1.31 5.30
C VAL A 43 -13.13 -0.71 4.88
N LEU A 44 -14.01 -1.52 4.31
CA LEU A 44 -15.37 -1.12 3.99
C LEU A 44 -16.23 -1.20 5.25
N ARG A 45 -16.95 -0.12 5.53
CA ARG A 45 -17.89 0.00 6.64
C ARG A 45 -19.21 0.55 6.13
N ASP A 46 -20.29 0.06 6.71
CA ASP A 46 -21.62 0.61 6.50
C ASP A 46 -21.66 2.03 7.10
N ARG A 47 -22.19 2.99 6.33
CA ARG A 47 -22.20 4.40 6.76
C ARG A 47 -23.23 4.66 7.86
N GLN A 48 -24.28 3.85 7.95
CA GLN A 48 -25.36 4.07 8.93
C GLN A 48 -25.05 3.45 10.28
N THR A 49 -24.43 2.28 10.28
CA THR A 49 -24.15 1.49 11.48
C THR A 49 -22.68 1.48 11.87
N GLU A 50 -21.80 2.02 11.02
CA GLU A 50 -20.33 2.02 11.18
C GLU A 50 -19.71 0.61 11.25
N GLN A 51 -20.51 -0.42 10.99
CA GLN A 51 -20.10 -1.82 11.06
C GLN A 51 -19.28 -2.22 9.83
N PRO A 52 -18.26 -3.08 9.97
CA PRO A 52 -17.52 -3.59 8.83
C PRO A 52 -18.42 -4.41 7.91
N LEU A 53 -18.30 -4.16 6.60
CA LEU A 53 -19.04 -4.87 5.57
C LEU A 53 -18.29 -6.16 5.23
N MET A 54 -18.66 -7.24 5.91
CA MET A 54 -18.04 -8.57 5.79
C MET A 54 -18.64 -9.39 4.63
N HIS A 55 -17.79 -10.14 3.93
CA HIS A 55 -18.20 -11.02 2.83
C HIS A 55 -18.99 -10.32 1.71
N VAL A 56 -18.69 -9.05 1.49
CA VAL A 56 -19.36 -8.22 0.47
C VAL A 56 -18.49 -8.15 -0.78
N GLN A 57 -19.10 -8.39 -1.93
CA GLN A 57 -18.41 -8.25 -3.20
C GLN A 57 -18.17 -6.77 -3.51
N TYR A 58 -16.95 -6.44 -3.90
CA TYR A 58 -16.56 -5.08 -4.24
C TYR A 58 -15.79 -5.04 -5.55
N ARG A 59 -15.82 -3.87 -6.20
CA ARG A 59 -14.95 -3.54 -7.33
C ARG A 59 -14.30 -2.19 -7.12
N VAL A 60 -13.07 -2.08 -7.58
CA VAL A 60 -12.27 -0.86 -7.54
C VAL A 60 -12.16 -0.32 -8.95
N ARG A 61 -12.63 0.90 -9.16
CA ARG A 61 -12.56 1.61 -10.43
C ARG A 61 -11.62 2.79 -10.35
N SER A 62 -10.85 2.98 -11.41
CA SER A 62 -10.11 4.19 -11.73
C SER A 62 -10.78 4.87 -12.93
N SER A 63 -10.30 6.04 -13.32
CA SER A 63 -10.72 6.73 -14.55
C SER A 63 -10.52 5.86 -15.80
N SER A 64 -9.57 4.92 -15.77
CA SER A 64 -9.29 4.00 -16.88
C SER A 64 -10.19 2.76 -16.89
N GLY A 65 -11.02 2.55 -15.86
CA GLY A 65 -11.89 1.37 -15.73
C GLY A 65 -11.67 0.58 -14.44
N VAL A 66 -12.13 -0.67 -14.41
CA VAL A 66 -11.99 -1.57 -13.24
C VAL A 66 -10.53 -2.03 -13.15
N ILE A 67 -9.90 -1.80 -12.00
CA ILE A 67 -8.50 -2.18 -11.75
C ILE A 67 -8.36 -3.34 -10.77
N SER A 68 -9.39 -3.62 -9.96
CA SER A 68 -9.40 -4.73 -9.01
C SER A 68 -10.83 -5.08 -8.62
N SER A 69 -11.06 -6.33 -8.23
CA SER A 69 -12.34 -6.80 -7.69
C SER A 69 -12.09 -7.91 -6.68
N GLY A 70 -12.98 -8.06 -5.71
CA GLY A 70 -12.85 -9.09 -4.70
C GLY A 70 -14.04 -9.17 -3.77
N VAL A 71 -13.86 -9.92 -2.68
CA VAL A 71 -14.81 -10.03 -1.58
C VAL A 71 -14.09 -9.57 -0.31
N THR A 72 -14.77 -8.81 0.53
CA THR A 72 -14.19 -8.40 1.82
C THR A 72 -14.10 -9.55 2.81
N ASP A 73 -13.04 -9.52 3.61
CA ASP A 73 -12.82 -10.48 4.71
C ASP A 73 -13.83 -10.26 5.87
N ALA A 74 -13.82 -11.14 6.87
CA ALA A 74 -14.66 -11.05 8.08
C ALA A 74 -14.56 -9.72 8.84
N ARG A 75 -13.48 -8.95 8.62
CA ARG A 75 -13.27 -7.61 9.21
C ARG A 75 -13.59 -6.45 8.25
N GLY A 76 -14.23 -6.73 7.11
CA GLY A 76 -14.52 -5.74 6.06
C GLY A 76 -13.30 -5.27 5.27
N ARG A 77 -12.16 -5.99 5.36
CA ARG A 77 -10.92 -5.61 4.69
C ARG A 77 -10.95 -6.03 3.22
N THR A 78 -10.53 -5.14 2.32
CA THR A 78 -10.22 -5.46 0.93
C THR A 78 -8.87 -6.18 0.82
N ALA A 79 -8.65 -6.83 -0.31
CA ALA A 79 -7.30 -7.16 -0.74
C ALA A 79 -6.47 -5.86 -0.93
N ARG A 80 -5.14 -6.02 -0.95
CA ARG A 80 -4.22 -4.94 -1.30
C ARG A 80 -4.43 -4.56 -2.76
N ILE A 81 -4.65 -3.28 -3.02
CA ILE A 81 -4.79 -2.72 -4.36
C ILE A 81 -3.45 -2.07 -4.71
N GLU A 82 -2.80 -2.56 -5.74
CA GLU A 82 -1.49 -2.10 -6.20
C GLU A 82 -1.65 -1.34 -7.52
N THR A 83 -1.20 -0.09 -7.56
CA THR A 83 -1.20 0.74 -8.76
C THR A 83 0.20 1.22 -9.10
N LEU A 84 0.47 1.41 -10.39
CA LEU A 84 1.77 1.89 -10.90
C LEU A 84 2.07 3.33 -10.47
N ARG A 85 1.04 4.10 -10.13
CA ARG A 85 1.13 5.49 -9.68
C ARG A 85 0.06 5.77 -8.63
N ALA A 86 0.29 6.78 -7.79
CA ALA A 86 -0.75 7.34 -6.94
C ALA A 86 -1.88 7.89 -7.81
N GLN A 87 -3.10 7.42 -7.60
CA GLN A 87 -4.27 7.81 -8.37
C GLN A 87 -5.53 7.70 -7.53
N ASN A 88 -6.53 8.51 -7.86
CA ASN A 88 -7.84 8.42 -7.25
C ASN A 88 -8.56 7.15 -7.74
N VAL A 89 -9.11 6.40 -6.81
CA VAL A 89 -9.90 5.20 -7.08
C VAL A 89 -11.23 5.28 -6.34
N THR A 90 -12.26 4.70 -6.93
CA THR A 90 -13.59 4.55 -6.31
C THR A 90 -13.81 3.08 -6.02
N ILE A 91 -14.22 2.77 -4.78
CA ILE A 91 -14.60 1.41 -4.39
C ILE A 91 -16.12 1.34 -4.38
N GLU A 92 -16.67 0.43 -5.15
CA GLU A 92 -18.11 0.18 -5.23
C GLU A 92 -18.44 -1.18 -4.67
N ILE A 93 -19.56 -1.24 -3.95
CA ILE A 93 -20.14 -2.46 -3.44
C ILE A 93 -21.13 -2.99 -4.47
N GLN A 94 -21.01 -4.28 -4.79
CA GLN A 94 -21.90 -4.98 -5.70
C GLN A 94 -22.98 -5.66 -4.85
N HIS A 95 -24.25 -5.39 -5.16
CA HIS A 95 -25.43 -5.95 -4.51
C HIS A 95 -26.09 -6.99 -5.41
#